data_AF-A0A974S787-F1
#
_entry.id   AF-A0A974S787-F1
#
_cell.length_a   1.000
_cell.length_b   1.000
_cell.length_c   1.000
_cell.angle_alpha   90.00
_cell.angle_beta   90.00
_cell.angle_gamma   90.00
#
_symmetry.space_group_name_H-M   'P 1'
#
loop_
_entity.id
_entity.type
_entity.pdbx_description
1 polymer ?
#
loop_
_entity_poly.entity_id
_entity_poly.type
_entity_poly.pdbx_seq_one_letter_code
_entity_poly.pdbx_strand_id
1 'polypeptide(L)'
;MDEVALARRTKFAKTWNVNPLVAEIVEILLIYGGSAHRNLVAERIAMRRTDEQISDGLKREIFEAFDTHREGAANAGQPALACLPFGEGSHRWSLTPDAQSFLEQDPHP
;
A
#
# COMPACT_ATOMS: atom_id res chain seq x y z
N MET A 1 -4.45 21.43 -4.67
CA MET A 1 -5.34 20.67 -3.76
C MET A 1 -4.62 19.36 -3.46
N ASP A 2 -3.90 19.20 -2.34
CA ASP A 2 -3.36 17.87 -1.91
C ASP A 2 -2.77 17.81 -0.47
N GLU A 3 -2.81 18.91 0.29
CA GLU A 3 -2.27 18.95 1.66
C GLU A 3 -2.99 17.99 2.61
N VAL A 4 -4.31 17.88 2.46
CA VAL A 4 -5.15 16.99 3.26
C VAL A 4 -4.83 15.51 2.99
N ALA A 5 -4.59 15.13 1.73
CA ALA A 5 -4.23 13.76 1.38
C ALA A 5 -2.83 13.40 1.91
N LEU A 6 -1.88 14.32 1.87
CA LEU A 6 -0.55 14.12 2.47
C LEU A 6 -0.60 13.99 3.98
N ALA A 7 -1.34 14.88 4.66
CA ALA A 7 -1.52 14.81 6.11
C ALA A 7 -2.15 13.49 6.56
N ARG A 8 -3.14 12.98 5.81
CA ARG A 8 -3.79 11.68 6.06
C ARG A 8 -2.82 10.50 5.91
N ARG A 9 -2.03 10.47 4.84
CA ARG A 9 -0.99 9.44 4.63
C ARG A 9 0.02 9.42 5.77
N THR A 10 0.50 10.60 6.19
CA THR A 10 1.44 10.74 7.30
C THR A 10 0.83 10.28 8.62
N LYS A 11 -0.46 10.59 8.88
CA LYS A 11 -1.18 10.07 10.04
C LYS A 11 -1.32 8.56 10.00
N PHE A 12 -1.76 7.98 8.88
CA PHE A 12 -1.88 6.54 8.73
C PHE A 12 -0.54 5.82 8.94
N ALA A 13 0.51 6.28 8.24
CA ALA A 13 1.87 5.79 8.38
C ALA A 13 2.38 5.89 9.82
N LYS A 14 2.04 6.96 10.55
CA LYS A 14 2.42 7.16 11.96
C LYS A 14 1.64 6.27 12.92
N THR A 15 0.33 6.15 12.75
CA THR A 15 -0.54 5.29 13.58
C THR A 15 -0.13 3.82 13.45
N TRP A 16 0.25 3.41 12.23
CA TRP A 16 0.65 2.04 11.94
C TRP A 16 2.17 1.81 11.99
N ASN A 17 2.95 2.87 12.20
CA ASN A 17 4.41 2.87 12.12
C ASN A 17 4.94 2.18 10.84
N VAL A 18 4.32 2.46 9.69
CA VAL A 18 4.68 1.88 8.39
C VAL A 18 5.31 2.92 7.47
N ASN A 19 6.04 2.43 6.46
CA ASN A 19 6.60 3.28 5.41
C ASN A 19 5.47 4.07 4.69
N PRO A 20 5.63 5.38 4.44
CA PRO A 20 4.63 6.19 3.72
C PRO A 20 4.23 5.63 2.34
N LEU A 21 5.14 4.96 1.63
CA LEU A 21 4.85 4.32 0.35
C LEU A 21 3.94 3.10 0.52
N VAL A 22 4.09 2.36 1.62
CA VAL A 22 3.19 1.25 1.99
C VAL A 22 1.80 1.78 2.33
N ALA A 23 1.71 2.91 3.02
CA ALA A 23 0.43 3.58 3.27
C ALA A 23 -0.30 3.92 1.96
N GLU A 24 0.42 4.44 0.95
CA GLU A 24 -0.14 4.72 -0.37
C GLU A 24 -0.58 3.45 -1.11
N ILE A 25 0.19 2.37 -1.02
CA ILE A 25 -0.19 1.07 -1.59
C ILE A 25 -1.49 0.57 -0.97
N VAL A 26 -1.60 0.59 0.37
CA VAL A 26 -2.79 0.17 1.12
C VAL A 26 -4.00 1.01 0.72
N GLU A 27 -3.85 2.33 0.63
CA GLU A 27 -4.92 3.24 0.22
C GLU A 27 -5.43 2.92 -1.19
N ILE A 28 -4.52 2.71 -2.14
CA ILE A 28 -4.89 2.35 -3.52
C ILE A 28 -5.57 0.97 -3.56
N LEU A 29 -5.06 -0.02 -2.83
CA LEU A 29 -5.69 -1.33 -2.74
C LEU A 29 -7.12 -1.21 -2.21
N LEU A 30 -7.34 -0.42 -1.15
CA LEU A 30 -8.67 -0.17 -0.59
C LEU A 30 -9.62 0.45 -1.62
N ILE A 31 -9.17 1.45 -2.39
CA ILE A 31 -9.95 2.07 -3.47
C ILE A 31 -10.37 1.05 -4.54
N TYR A 32 -9.53 0.05 -4.81
CA TYR A 32 -9.83 -1.04 -5.74
C TYR A 32 -10.55 -2.24 -5.09
N GLY A 33 -11.13 -2.07 -3.89
CA GLY A 33 -11.89 -3.12 -3.20
C GLY A 33 -11.01 -4.13 -2.46
N GLY A 34 -9.82 -3.72 -2.02
CA GLY A 34 -8.89 -4.51 -1.24
C GLY A 34 -7.91 -5.35 -2.06
N SER A 35 -8.03 -5.41 -3.40
CA SER A 35 -7.10 -6.19 -4.24
C SER A 35 -6.90 -5.58 -5.62
N ALA A 36 -5.65 -5.50 -6.07
CA ALA A 36 -5.31 -5.00 -7.40
C ALA A 36 -4.00 -5.60 -7.94
N HIS A 37 -3.79 -5.43 -9.25
CA HIS A 37 -2.52 -5.80 -9.88
C HIS A 37 -1.43 -4.78 -9.50
N ARG A 38 -0.21 -5.23 -9.16
CA ARG A 38 0.89 -4.36 -8.70
C ARG A 38 1.23 -3.22 -9.65
N ASN A 39 1.17 -3.45 -10.96
CA ASN A 39 1.37 -2.39 -11.96
C ASN A 39 0.28 -1.31 -11.86
N LEU A 40 -0.99 -1.71 -11.71
CA LEU A 40 -2.10 -0.77 -11.57
C LEU A 40 -1.96 0.08 -10.31
N VAL A 41 -1.54 -0.54 -9.20
CA VAL A 41 -1.24 0.17 -7.95
C VAL A 41 -0.14 1.21 -8.18
N ALA A 42 0.97 0.79 -8.78
CA ALA A 42 2.11 1.66 -9.02
C ALA A 42 1.78 2.83 -9.95
N GLU A 43 1.12 2.55 -11.08
CA GLU A 43 0.63 3.57 -12.00
C GLU A 43 -0.26 4.58 -11.28
N ARG A 44 -1.14 4.11 -10.40
CA ARG A 44 -2.07 5.00 -9.72
C ARG A 44 -1.43 5.86 -8.64
N ILE A 45 -0.39 5.35 -7.97
CA ILE A 45 0.48 6.13 -7.09
C ILE A 45 1.24 7.19 -7.89
N ALA A 46 1.83 6.84 -9.03
CA ALA A 46 2.58 7.77 -9.86
C ALA A 46 1.70 8.91 -10.39
N MET A 47 0.51 8.59 -10.89
CA MET A 47 -0.47 9.58 -11.35
C MET A 47 -0.84 10.56 -10.22
N ARG A 48 -0.98 10.11 -8.98
CA ARG A 48 -1.26 11.00 -7.84
C ARG A 48 -0.10 11.90 -7.45
N ARG A 49 1.14 11.44 -7.61
CA ARG A 49 2.34 12.17 -7.16
C ARG A 49 2.85 13.16 -8.19
N THR A 50 2.74 12.82 -9.47
CA THR A 50 3.46 13.52 -10.54
C THR A 50 2.56 13.98 -11.68
N ASP A 51 1.31 13.50 -11.74
CA ASP A 51 0.42 13.63 -12.91
C ASP A 51 1.03 13.07 -14.22
N GLU A 52 2.12 12.31 -14.12
CA GLU A 52 2.88 11.77 -15.24
C GLU A 52 2.90 10.24 -15.27
N GLN A 53 3.41 9.68 -16.37
CA GLN A 53 3.65 8.25 -16.50
C GLN A 53 4.73 7.79 -15.51
N ILE A 54 4.50 6.63 -14.89
CA ILE A 54 5.42 6.05 -13.93
C ILE A 54 6.81 5.79 -14.55
N SER A 55 7.87 6.22 -13.87
CA SER A 55 9.25 5.86 -14.21
C SER A 55 9.60 4.46 -13.66
N ASP A 56 10.50 3.75 -14.34
CA ASP A 56 10.97 2.43 -13.88
C ASP A 56 11.59 2.47 -12.47
N GLY A 57 12.24 3.59 -12.13
CA GLY A 57 12.80 3.83 -10.80
C GLY A 57 11.74 3.87 -9.71
N LEU A 58 10.68 4.67 -9.90
CA LEU A 58 9.57 4.77 -8.94
C LEU A 58 8.80 3.45 -8.86
N LYS A 59 8.63 2.76 -9.99
CA LYS A 59 7.98 1.45 -10.01
C LYS A 59 8.73 0.42 -9.17
N ARG A 60 10.06 0.38 -9.30
CA ARG A 60 10.91 -0.49 -8.49
C ARG A 60 10.81 -0.13 -7.01
N GLU A 61 10.88 1.15 -6.66
CA GLU A 61 10.75 1.63 -5.28
C GLU A 61 9.42 1.19 -4.63
N ILE A 62 8.31 1.29 -5.36
CA ILE A 62 6.99 0.84 -4.89
C ILE A 62 6.98 -0.68 -4.64
N PHE A 63 7.60 -1.45 -5.52
CA PHE A 63 7.65 -2.92 -5.38
C PHE A 63 8.53 -3.33 -4.21
N GLU A 64 9.72 -2.74 -4.09
CA GLU A 64 10.64 -3.00 -2.99
C GLU A 64 10.04 -2.62 -1.63
N ALA A 65 9.30 -1.51 -1.55
CA ALA A 65 8.62 -1.13 -0.31
C ALA A 65 7.53 -2.13 0.10
N PHE A 66 6.79 -2.68 -0.85
CA PHE A 66 5.80 -3.72 -0.59
C PHE A 66 6.45 -5.00 -0.07
N ASP A 67 7.51 -5.47 -0.73
CA ASP A 67 8.20 -6.69 -0.34
C ASP A 67 8.88 -6.53 1.02
N THR A 68 9.59 -5.42 1.24
CA THR A 68 10.23 -5.08 2.53
C THR A 68 9.22 -5.05 3.67
N HIS A 69 8.02 -4.48 3.45
CA HIS A 69 6.96 -4.46 4.46
C HIS A 69 6.47 -5.85 4.82
N ARG A 70 6.25 -6.71 3.81
CA ARG A 70 5.82 -8.09 4.03
C ARG A 70 6.86 -8.91 4.78
N GLU A 71 8.11 -8.81 4.37
CA GLU A 71 9.22 -9.48 5.03
C GLU A 71 9.42 -8.95 6.46
N GLY A 72 9.34 -7.63 6.66
CA GLY A 72 9.44 -7.00 7.97
C GLY A 72 8.34 -7.46 8.92
N ALA A 73 7.08 -7.49 8.46
CA ALA A 73 5.96 -7.99 9.25
C ALA A 73 6.13 -9.47 9.61
N ALA A 74 6.55 -10.31 8.66
CA ALA A 74 6.83 -11.73 8.90
C ALA A 74 7.95 -11.93 9.94
N ASN A 75 9.05 -11.19 9.81
CA ASN A 75 10.19 -11.25 10.75
C ASN A 75 9.81 -10.77 12.16
N ALA A 76 8.91 -9.80 12.27
CA ALA A 76 8.40 -9.30 13.55
C ALA A 76 7.31 -10.19 14.16
N GLY A 77 6.84 -11.23 13.45
CA GLY A 77 5.69 -12.03 13.88
C GLY A 77 4.38 -11.24 13.92
N GLN A 78 4.29 -10.15 13.15
CA GLN A 78 3.15 -9.25 13.09
C GLN A 78 2.32 -9.50 11.81
N PRO A 79 1.00 -9.28 11.85
CA PRO A 79 0.18 -9.37 10.64
C PRO A 79 0.57 -8.26 9.67
N ALA A 80 0.92 -8.63 8.44
CA ALA A 80 1.18 -7.67 7.37
C ALA A 80 -0.13 -6.96 6.97
N LEU A 81 -0.04 -5.68 6.59
CA LEU A 81 -1.18 -4.95 6.02
C LEU A 81 -1.62 -5.45 4.65
N ALA A 82 -0.69 -6.01 3.87
CA ALA A 82 -0.94 -6.47 2.53
C ALA A 82 -0.15 -7.75 2.25
N CYS A 83 -0.67 -8.58 1.35
CA CYS A 83 -0.16 -9.91 1.06
C CYS A 83 -0.23 -10.23 -0.44
N LEU A 84 0.36 -11.38 -0.80
CA LEU A 84 0.20 -12.00 -2.11
C LEU A 84 -0.87 -13.09 -1.99
N PRO A 85 -2.10 -12.88 -2.51
CA PRO A 85 -3.20 -13.82 -2.34
C PRO A 85 -2.95 -15.17 -3.02
N PHE A 86 -2.04 -15.23 -4.00
CA PHE A 86 -1.71 -16.45 -4.75
C PHE A 86 -0.28 -16.95 -4.46
N GLY A 87 0.36 -16.47 -3.39
CA GLY A 87 1.72 -16.86 -3.02
C GLY A 87 2.82 -16.07 -3.74
N GLU A 88 4.07 -16.51 -3.54
CA GLU A 88 5.26 -15.86 -4.10
C GLU A 88 5.21 -15.78 -5.63
N GLY A 89 5.72 -14.67 -6.18
CA GLY A 89 5.65 -14.40 -7.62
C GLY A 89 4.30 -13.85 -8.12
N SER A 90 3.27 -13.79 -7.26
CA SER A 90 2.00 -13.15 -7.62
C SER A 90 2.20 -11.68 -8.00
N HIS A 91 1.67 -11.30 -9.15
CA HIS A 91 1.57 -9.90 -9.55
C HIS A 91 0.35 -9.20 -8.96
N ARG A 92 -0.55 -9.95 -8.32
CA ARG A 92 -1.69 -9.39 -7.58
C ARG A 92 -1.29 -9.17 -6.13
N TRP A 93 -1.64 -8.00 -5.62
CA TRP A 93 -1.53 -7.63 -4.22
C TRP A 93 -2.93 -7.51 -3.64
N SER A 94 -3.07 -7.85 -2.36
CA SER A 94 -4.31 -7.70 -1.61
C SER A 94 -4.03 -7.19 -0.22
N LEU A 95 -5.01 -6.54 0.40
CA LEU A 95 -5.02 -6.32 1.84
C LEU A 95 -5.17 -7.67 2.55
N THR A 96 -4.62 -7.78 3.76
CA THR A 96 -4.96 -8.92 4.62
C THR A 96 -6.37 -8.76 5.18
N PRO A 97 -7.06 -9.88 5.54
CA PRO A 97 -8.40 -9.81 6.11
C PRO A 97 -8.49 -8.91 7.35
N ASP A 98 -7.47 -8.94 8.21
CA ASP A 98 -7.39 -8.11 9.41
C ASP A 98 -7.26 -6.62 9.07
N ALA A 99 -6.38 -6.29 8.12
CA ALA A 99 -6.19 -4.91 7.67
C ALA A 99 -7.45 -4.37 6.97
N GLN A 100 -8.08 -5.18 6.12
CA GLN A 100 -9.32 -4.81 5.44
C GLN A 100 -10.44 -4.57 6.46
N SER A 101 -10.65 -5.50 7.40
CA SER A 101 -11.68 -5.37 8.44
C SER A 101 -11.47 -4.13 9.30
N PHE A 102 -10.23 -3.83 9.67
CA PHE A 102 -9.91 -2.62 10.43
C PHE A 102 -10.20 -1.33 9.64
N LEU A 103 -9.79 -1.28 8.37
CA LEU A 103 -10.00 -0.13 7.48
C LEU A 103 -11.47 0.09 7.11
N GLU A 104 -12.28 -0.98 7.12
CA GLU A 104 -13.72 -0.90 6.87
C GLU A 104 -14.52 -0.45 8.11
N GLN A 105 -14.08 -0.86 9.31
CA GLN A 105 -14.69 -0.44 10.58
C GLN A 105 -14.34 0.99 10.96
N ASP A 106 -13.14 1.41 10.60
CA ASP A 106 -12.65 2.77 10.79
C ASP A 106 -12.14 3.29 9.44
N PRO A 107 -13.05 3.81 8.58
CA PRO A 107 -12.63 4.44 7.33
C PRO A 107 -11.78 5.71 7.58
N HIS A 108 -11.55 6.11 8.85
CA HIS A 108 -10.76 7.29 9.19
C HIS A 108 -10.33 7.41 10.67
N PRO A 109 -9.05 7.16 11.04
CA PRO A 109 -8.46 7.71 12.26
C PRO A 109 -7.87 9.12 12.03
#